data_AF-A0A2G9HSP2-F1
#
_entry.id   AF-A0A2G9HSP2-F1
#
_cell.length_a   1.000
_cell.length_b   1.000
_cell.length_c   1.000
_cell.angle_alpha   90.00
_cell.angle_beta   90.00
_cell.angle_gamma   90.00
#
_symmetry.space_group_name_H-M   'P 1'
#
loop_
_entity.id
_entity.type
_entity.pdbx_description
1 polymer ?
#
loop_
_entity_poly.entity_id
_entity_poly.type
_entity_poly.pdbx_seq_one_letter_code
_entity_poly.pdbx_strand_id
1 'polypeptide(L)'
;MKDLTASYRCLAWGIYLLDQAATYLIFAANTAAAQGSILAVTGEKSFQWMKLCNTYTRFCHQIGGALLCGYIAAILMIITSSISAYALFRLYSPKQFLLLKGK
;
A
#
# COMPACT_ATOMS: atom_id res chain seq x y z
N MET A 1 -21.32 -2.15 29.34
CA MET A 1 -19.84 -1.92 29.31
C MET A 1 -19.13 -2.89 28.37
N LYS A 2 -19.48 -4.20 28.37
CA LYS A 2 -18.94 -5.20 27.44
C LYS A 2 -19.24 -4.89 25.96
N ASP A 3 -20.42 -4.34 25.66
CA ASP A 3 -20.85 -4.01 24.29
C ASP A 3 -20.02 -2.88 23.65
N LEU A 4 -19.63 -1.89 24.45
CA LEU A 4 -18.80 -0.77 23.99
C LEU A 4 -17.38 -1.24 23.63
N THR A 5 -16.82 -2.17 24.41
CA THR A 5 -15.50 -2.75 24.15
C THR A 5 -15.50 -3.68 22.94
N ALA A 6 -16.58 -4.42 22.72
CA ALA A 6 -16.75 -5.24 21.51
C ALA A 6 -16.82 -4.37 20.25
N SER A 7 -17.62 -3.30 20.28
CA SER A 7 -17.75 -2.34 19.17
C SER A 7 -16.42 -1.66 18.82
N TYR A 8 -15.65 -1.21 19.82
CA TYR A 8 -14.33 -0.61 19.60
C TYR A 8 -13.34 -1.57 18.92
N ARG A 9 -13.38 -2.87 19.26
CA ARG A 9 -12.52 -3.89 18.63
C ARG A 9 -12.90 -4.17 17.18
N CYS A 10 -14.19 -4.26 16.87
CA CYS A 10 -14.66 -4.40 15.49
C CYS A 10 -14.23 -3.19 14.64
N LEU A 11 -14.32 -1.99 15.20
CA LEU A 11 -13.87 -0.77 14.54
C LEU A 11 -12.34 -0.77 14.32
N ALA A 12 -11.54 -1.17 15.31
CA ALA A 12 -10.09 -1.28 15.16
C ALA A 12 -9.67 -2.31 14.08
N TRP A 13 -10.35 -3.47 14.02
CA TRP A 13 -10.15 -4.44 12.95
C TRP A 13 -10.55 -3.89 11.58
N GLY A 14 -11.68 -3.20 11.48
CA GLY A 14 -12.14 -2.58 10.24
C GLY A 14 -11.15 -1.55 9.70
N ILE A 15 -10.64 -0.67 10.57
CA ILE A 15 -9.62 0.32 10.19
C ILE A 15 -8.35 -0.37 9.72
N TYR A 16 -7.84 -1.35 10.48
CA TYR A 16 -6.61 -2.07 10.11
C TYR A 16 -6.75 -2.77 8.75
N LEU A 17 -7.87 -3.47 8.50
CA LEU A 17 -8.11 -4.14 7.22
C LEU A 17 -8.21 -3.14 6.06
N LEU A 18 -8.84 -2.00 6.28
CA LEU A 18 -8.95 -0.94 5.27
C LEU A 18 -7.58 -0.35 4.94
N ASP A 19 -6.79 0.02 5.96
CA ASP A 19 -5.45 0.57 5.79
C ASP A 19 -4.54 -0.42 5.06
N GLN A 20 -4.61 -1.69 5.44
CA GLN A 20 -3.84 -2.77 4.84
C GLN A 20 -4.24 -2.98 3.37
N ALA A 21 -5.54 -3.03 3.06
CA ALA A 21 -6.03 -3.16 1.68
C ALA A 21 -5.58 -1.97 0.81
N ALA A 22 -5.72 -0.74 1.29
CA ALA A 22 -5.30 0.45 0.58
C ALA A 22 -3.78 0.48 0.33
N THR A 23 -2.99 0.05 1.32
CA THR A 23 -1.53 -0.08 1.19
C THR A 23 -1.15 -1.04 0.05
N TYR A 24 -1.73 -2.24 0.04
CA TYR A 24 -1.46 -3.22 -1.02
C TYR A 24 -1.90 -2.74 -2.40
N LEU A 25 -3.08 -2.11 -2.50
CA LEU A 25 -3.59 -1.59 -3.77
C LEU A 25 -2.68 -0.50 -4.35
N ILE A 26 -2.28 0.48 -3.53
CA ILE A 26 -1.39 1.57 -3.98
C ILE A 26 -0.04 1.01 -4.38
N PHE A 27 0.54 0.12 -3.59
CA PHE A 27 1.83 -0.51 -3.92
C PHE A 27 1.75 -1.30 -5.23
N ALA A 28 0.76 -2.19 -5.36
CA ALA A 28 0.58 -3.02 -6.55
C ALA A 28 0.33 -2.18 -7.82
N ALA A 29 -0.53 -1.15 -7.73
CA ALA A 29 -0.81 -0.26 -8.86
C ALA A 29 0.44 0.50 -9.30
N ASN A 30 1.23 1.03 -8.36
CA ASN A 30 2.48 1.73 -8.67
C ASN A 30 3.54 0.80 -9.25
N THR A 31 3.66 -0.43 -8.73
CA THR A 31 4.60 -1.43 -9.28
C THR A 31 4.20 -1.86 -10.68
N ALA A 32 2.91 -2.09 -10.94
CA ALA A 32 2.42 -2.39 -12.29
C ALA A 32 2.69 -1.23 -13.27
N ALA A 33 2.43 0.01 -12.84
CA ALA A 33 2.75 1.20 -13.64
C ALA A 33 4.26 1.37 -13.87
N ALA A 34 5.08 1.06 -12.87
CA ALA A 34 6.55 1.08 -13.00
C ALA A 34 7.03 0.04 -14.02
N GLN A 35 6.49 -1.19 -13.99
CA GLN A 35 6.81 -2.22 -14.99
C GLN A 35 6.44 -1.77 -16.41
N GLY A 36 5.24 -1.19 -16.59
CA GLY A 36 4.85 -0.61 -17.88
C GLY A 36 5.78 0.53 -18.32
N SER A 37 6.22 1.36 -17.38
CA SER A 37 7.15 2.46 -17.64
C SER A 37 8.55 1.98 -18.02
N ILE A 38 9.03 0.88 -17.44
CA ILE A 38 10.31 0.26 -17.82
C ILE A 38 10.27 -0.11 -19.29
N LEU A 39 9.21 -0.78 -19.73
CA LEU A 39 9.06 -1.16 -21.12
C LEU A 39 8.94 0.07 -22.05
N ALA A 40 8.34 1.17 -21.59
CA ALA A 40 8.33 2.45 -22.34
C ALA A 40 9.74 3.06 -22.52
N VAL A 41 10.67 2.80 -21.59
CA VAL A 41 12.06 3.27 -21.65
C VAL A 41 12.96 2.30 -22.44
N THR A 42 12.81 0.98 -22.22
CA THR A 42 13.66 -0.04 -22.84
C THR A 42 13.21 -0.41 -24.25
N GLY A 43 11.89 -0.43 -24.50
CA GLY A 43 11.28 -1.08 -25.65
C GLY A 43 11.39 -2.61 -25.60
N GLU A 44 10.66 -3.31 -26.45
CA GLU A 44 10.78 -4.77 -26.63
C GLU A 44 10.49 -5.16 -28.09
N LYS A 45 11.50 -5.70 -28.77
CA LYS A 45 11.41 -6.03 -30.21
C LYS A 45 10.48 -7.20 -30.48
N SER A 46 10.40 -8.16 -29.55
CA SER A 46 9.56 -9.36 -29.68
C SER A 46 8.08 -9.02 -29.73
N PHE A 47 7.68 -7.94 -29.04
CA PHE A 47 6.31 -7.40 -29.06
C PHE A 47 6.13 -6.22 -30.04
N GLN A 48 7.14 -5.95 -30.90
CA GLN A 48 7.17 -4.77 -31.77
C GLN A 48 6.96 -3.46 -31.02
N TRP A 49 7.35 -3.41 -29.74
CA TRP A 49 7.12 -2.25 -28.90
C TRP A 49 8.34 -1.33 -28.91
N MET A 50 8.14 -0.12 -29.43
CA MET A 50 9.19 0.88 -29.61
C MET A 50 9.41 1.70 -28.33
N LYS A 51 10.62 2.23 -28.15
CA LYS A 51 10.96 3.14 -27.04
C LYS A 51 10.11 4.41 -27.12
N LEU A 52 9.16 4.57 -26.20
CA LEU A 52 8.29 5.74 -26.14
C LEU A 52 9.03 6.98 -25.61
N CYS A 53 9.90 6.80 -24.62
CA CYS A 53 10.54 7.94 -23.95
C CYS A 53 11.56 8.71 -24.79
N ASN A 54 11.95 8.19 -25.96
CA ASN A 54 12.79 8.92 -26.91
C ASN A 54 11.98 9.97 -27.70
N THR A 55 10.71 9.68 -27.97
CA THR A 55 9.80 10.57 -28.72
C THR A 55 8.98 11.44 -27.78
N TYR A 56 8.48 10.89 -26.67
CA TYR A 56 7.58 11.56 -25.72
C TYR A 56 8.25 11.84 -24.38
N THR A 57 9.35 12.58 -24.40
CA THR A 57 10.17 12.90 -23.22
C THR A 57 9.39 13.59 -22.10
N ARG A 58 8.50 14.54 -22.42
CA ARG A 58 7.66 15.25 -21.42
C ARG A 58 6.75 14.28 -20.66
N PHE A 59 6.10 13.36 -21.37
CA PHE A 59 5.25 12.33 -20.75
C PHE A 59 6.07 11.43 -19.82
N CYS A 60 7.26 11.01 -20.26
CA CYS A 60 8.12 10.17 -19.45
C CYS A 60 8.66 10.85 -18.19
N HIS A 61 8.92 12.15 -18.25
CA HIS A 61 9.28 12.91 -17.05
C HIS A 61 8.10 13.01 -16.07
N GLN A 62 6.89 13.27 -16.59
CA GLN A 62 5.68 13.39 -15.77
C GLN A 62 5.31 12.06 -15.09
N ILE A 63 5.36 10.94 -15.81
CA ILE A 63 5.07 9.63 -15.21
C ILE A 63 6.16 9.21 -14.22
N GLY A 64 7.43 9.56 -14.47
CA GLY A 64 8.51 9.35 -13.51
C GLY A 64 8.24 10.08 -12.19
N GLY A 65 7.82 11.34 -12.26
CA GLY A 65 7.39 12.10 -11.09
C GLY A 65 6.16 11.50 -10.39
N ALA A 66 5.16 11.05 -11.18
CA ALA A 66 3.97 10.41 -10.64
C ALA A 66 4.29 9.11 -9.89
N LEU A 67 5.17 8.26 -10.44
CA LEU A 67 5.64 7.04 -9.79
C LEU A 67 6.39 7.33 -8.49
N LEU A 68 7.26 8.36 -8.49
CA LEU A 68 7.98 8.77 -7.29
C LEU A 68 6.99 9.18 -6.18
N CYS A 69 6.04 10.06 -6.50
CA CYS A 69 4.98 10.45 -5.57
C CYS A 69 4.15 9.26 -5.10
N GLY A 70 3.83 8.32 -6.00
CA GLY A 70 3.07 7.11 -5.70
C GLY A 70 3.80 6.16 -4.74
N TYR A 71 5.11 5.97 -4.91
CA TYR A 71 5.91 5.19 -3.95
C TYR A 71 6.06 5.88 -2.60
N ILE A 72 6.20 7.21 -2.57
CA ILE A 72 6.16 7.97 -1.30
C ILE A 72 4.81 7.74 -0.60
N ALA A 73 3.69 7.83 -1.34
CA ALA A 73 2.37 7.56 -0.80
C ALA A 73 2.24 6.11 -0.29
N ALA A 74 2.79 5.12 -1.01
CA ALA A 74 2.81 3.73 -0.56
C ALA A 74 3.57 3.57 0.77
N ILE A 75 4.73 4.21 0.92
CA ILE A 75 5.51 4.18 2.17
C ILE A 75 4.72 4.81 3.33
N LEU A 76 4.08 5.96 3.11
CA LEU A 76 3.24 6.59 4.12
C LEU A 76 2.08 5.68 4.55
N MET A 77 1.46 4.98 3.60
CA MET A 77 0.38 4.02 3.90
C MET A 77 0.88 2.79 4.67
N ILE A 78 2.09 2.28 4.38
CA ILE A 78 2.72 1.22 5.17
C ILE A 78 2.91 1.66 6.62
N ILE A 79 3.34 2.90 6.85
CA ILE A 79 3.50 3.46 8.20
C ILE A 79 2.14 3.55 8.90
N THR A 80 1.12 4.10 8.24
CA THR A 80 -0.25 4.17 8.79
C THR A 80 -0.81 2.80 9.14
N SER A 81 -0.67 1.81 8.24
CA SER A 81 -1.10 0.43 8.51
C SER A 81 -0.34 -0.20 9.67
N SER A 82 0.95 0.12 9.83
CA SER A 82 1.75 -0.35 10.98
C SER A 82 1.25 0.26 12.30
N ILE A 83 0.83 1.53 12.28
CA ILE A 83 0.24 2.19 13.45
C ILE A 83 -1.12 1.57 13.80
N SER A 84 -1.98 1.31 12.82
CA SER A 84 -3.29 0.68 13.07
C SER A 84 -3.14 -0.78 13.51
N ALA A 85 -2.17 -1.52 12.95
CA ALA A 85 -1.79 -2.84 13.44
C ALA A 85 -1.35 -2.79 14.91
N TYR A 86 -0.45 -1.89 15.27
CA TYR A 86 0.00 -1.73 16.64
C TYR A 86 -1.16 -1.39 17.59
N ALA A 87 -2.04 -0.46 17.19
CA ALA A 87 -3.21 -0.08 17.97
C ALA A 87 -4.16 -1.27 18.21
N LEU A 88 -4.37 -2.11 17.19
CA LEU A 88 -5.16 -3.34 17.27
C LEU A 88 -4.50 -4.39 18.16
N PHE A 89 -3.23 -4.70 17.92
CA PHE A 89 -2.53 -5.79 18.60
C PHE A 89 -2.24 -5.48 20.07
N ARG A 90 -2.13 -4.20 20.47
CA ARG A 90 -1.96 -3.85 21.90
C ARG A 90 -3.16 -4.23 22.77
N LEU A 91 -4.33 -4.48 22.17
CA LEU A 91 -5.54 -4.93 22.89
C LEU A 91 -5.48 -6.41 23.29
N TYR A 92 -4.55 -7.17 22.69
CA TYR A 92 -4.35 -8.59 22.93
C TYR A 92 -3.21 -8.83 23.92
N SER A 93 -3.26 -9.94 24.64
CA SER A 93 -2.27 -10.36 25.62
C SER A 93 -1.01 -10.87 24.91
N PRO A 94 0.19 -10.45 25.33
CA PRO A 94 1.44 -10.93 24.72
C PRO A 94 1.74 -12.40 25.02
N LYS A 95 1.04 -13.01 25.99
CA LYS A 95 1.28 -14.40 26.41
C LYS A 95 0.59 -15.44 25.54
N GLN A 96 -0.49 -15.08 24.82
CA GLN A 96 -1.25 -15.98 23.95
C GLN A 96 -1.80 -15.22 22.73
N PHE A 97 -1.58 -15.79 21.54
CA PHE A 97 -2.02 -15.21 20.27
C PHE A 97 -3.54 -15.02 20.25
N LEU A 98 -3.99 -13.78 20.00
CA LEU A 98 -5.41 -13.36 19.96
C LEU A 98 -6.21 -13.53 21.26
N LEU A 99 -5.57 -13.84 22.39
CA LEU A 99 -6.25 -13.84 23.70
C LEU A 99 -6.36 -12.39 24.18
N LEU A 100 -7.58 -11.91 24.41
CA LEU A 100 -7.79 -10.54 24.91
C LEU A 100 -7.06 -10.34 26.23
N LYS A 101 -6.49 -9.15 26.45
CA LYS A 101 -5.98 -8.79 27.76
C LYS A 101 -7.17 -8.77 28.73
N GLY A 102 -7.31 -9.84 29.52
CA GLY A 102 -8.27 -9.91 30.61
C GLY A 102 -8.00 -8.75 31.57
N LYS A 103 -9.05 -8.04 31.96
CA LYS A 103 -8.96 -7.00 32.97
C LYS A 103 -8.71 -7.63 34.33
#